data_AF-A0A225VPB6-F1
#
_entry.id   AF-A0A225VPB6-F1
#
_cell.length_a   1.000
_cell.length_b   1.000
_cell.length_c   1.000
_cell.angle_alpha   90.00
_cell.angle_beta   90.00
_cell.angle_gamma   90.00
#
_symmetry.space_group_name_H-M   'P 1'
#
loop_
_entity.id
_entity.type
_entity.pdbx_description
1 polymer ?
#
loop_
_entity_poly.entity_id
_entity_poly.type
_entity_poly.pdbx_seq_one_letter_code
_entity_poly.pdbx_strand_id
1 'polypeptide(L)'
;MSRKATRAVNDMHQKLSSWLVQNYNQVLLPSFHTSEMVRRHSLEAAADATPETSAAVQKRQIRSPTARAMLPQAHYRFKMLLKYKMERAGGRLVECEEEYTTKACSGSGVINNNLGGSEVFRCGSCQAVFDRDVNAVRNIFHKYMGLLL
;
A
#
# COMPACT_ATOMS: atom_id res chain seq x y z
N MET A 1 14.54 -15.81 10.26
CA MET A 1 13.14 -15.72 10.76
C MET A 1 12.78 -17.05 11.39
N SER A 2 12.21 -17.07 12.61
CA SER A 2 11.89 -18.33 13.30
C SER A 2 10.77 -19.09 12.58
N ARG A 3 10.83 -20.43 12.57
CA ARG A 3 9.77 -21.30 12.01
C ARG A 3 8.39 -20.96 12.59
N LYS A 4 8.33 -20.58 13.87
CA LYS A 4 7.09 -20.18 14.56
C LYS A 4 6.47 -18.92 13.93
N ALA A 5 7.28 -17.91 13.67
CA ALA A 5 6.83 -16.66 13.04
C ALA A 5 6.31 -16.90 11.62
N THR A 6 7.00 -17.73 10.83
CA THR A 6 6.56 -18.07 9.47
C THR A 6 5.23 -18.82 9.48
N ARG A 7 5.02 -19.73 10.42
CA ARG A 7 3.74 -20.44 10.59
C ARG A 7 2.62 -19.48 10.99
N ALA A 8 2.88 -18.54 11.90
CA ALA A 8 1.89 -17.55 12.31
C ALA A 8 1.46 -16.64 11.14
N VAL A 9 2.43 -16.15 10.33
CA VAL A 9 2.12 -15.35 9.13
C VAL A 9 1.34 -16.16 8.10
N ASN A 10 1.73 -17.42 7.87
CA ASN A 10 1.01 -18.30 6.95
C ASN A 10 -0.44 -18.55 7.43
N ASP A 11 -0.64 -18.80 8.71
CA ASP A 11 -1.98 -18.99 9.31
C ASP A 11 -2.83 -17.73 9.16
N MET A 12 -2.27 -16.56 9.46
CA MET A 12 -2.92 -15.26 9.24
C MET A 12 -3.32 -15.07 7.78
N HIS A 13 -2.41 -15.33 6.83
CA HIS A 13 -2.71 -15.24 5.39
C HIS A 13 -3.83 -16.17 4.97
N GLN A 14 -3.84 -17.41 5.47
CA GLN A 14 -4.88 -18.39 5.14
C GLN A 14 -6.24 -17.95 5.66
N LYS A 15 -6.32 -17.54 6.94
CA LYS A 15 -7.57 -17.10 7.56
C LYS A 15 -8.11 -15.83 6.91
N LEU A 16 -7.27 -14.81 6.75
CA LEU A 16 -7.69 -13.53 6.16
C LEU A 16 -8.15 -13.69 4.71
N SER A 17 -7.39 -14.44 3.89
CA SER A 17 -7.78 -14.66 2.49
C SER A 17 -9.08 -15.47 2.37
N SER A 18 -9.29 -16.48 3.22
CA SER A 18 -10.56 -17.22 3.23
C SER A 18 -11.72 -16.33 3.66
N TRP A 19 -11.54 -15.50 4.67
CA TRP A 19 -12.57 -14.57 5.13
C TRP A 19 -12.93 -13.55 4.04
N LEU A 20 -11.95 -12.96 3.36
CA LEU A 20 -12.19 -12.01 2.27
C LEU A 20 -13.01 -12.64 1.13
N VAL A 21 -12.64 -13.85 0.71
CA VAL A 21 -13.29 -14.57 -0.39
C VAL A 21 -14.73 -14.98 -0.05
N GLN A 22 -15.02 -15.27 1.22
CA GLN A 22 -16.36 -15.64 1.66
C GLN A 22 -17.32 -14.45 1.76
N ASN A 23 -16.79 -13.25 2.02
CA ASN A 23 -17.60 -12.06 2.28
C ASN A 23 -17.69 -11.11 1.07
N TYR A 24 -16.73 -11.18 0.14
CA TYR A 24 -16.62 -10.22 -0.96
C TYR A 24 -16.36 -10.91 -2.30
N ASN A 25 -17.13 -10.52 -3.32
CA ASN A 25 -16.96 -10.99 -4.69
C ASN A 25 -15.80 -10.27 -5.40
N GLN A 26 -15.51 -9.04 -4.99
CA GLN A 26 -14.46 -8.21 -5.58
C GLN A 26 -13.61 -7.60 -4.46
N VAL A 27 -12.29 -7.67 -4.59
CA VAL A 27 -11.35 -7.07 -3.65
C VAL A 27 -10.37 -6.18 -4.40
N LEU A 28 -10.25 -4.93 -3.97
CA LEU A 28 -9.22 -4.00 -4.42
C LEU A 28 -7.97 -4.19 -3.54
N LEU A 29 -6.81 -4.45 -4.16
CA LEU A 29 -5.56 -4.60 -3.43
C LEU A 29 -4.47 -3.71 -4.05
N PRO A 30 -3.95 -2.74 -3.30
CA PRO A 30 -2.87 -1.90 -3.78
C PRO A 30 -1.57 -2.68 -4.07
N SER A 31 -0.82 -2.22 -5.06
CA SER A 31 0.50 -2.76 -5.37
C SER A 31 1.53 -2.31 -4.33
N PHE A 32 1.95 -3.22 -3.46
CA PHE A 32 2.99 -2.94 -2.47
C PHE A 32 4.40 -3.22 -3.03
N HIS A 33 5.14 -2.18 -3.39
CA HIS A 33 6.54 -2.25 -3.83
C HIS A 33 7.49 -2.43 -2.63
N THR A 34 7.27 -3.50 -1.85
CA THR A 34 7.97 -3.71 -0.57
C THR A 34 9.49 -3.83 -0.70
N SER A 35 9.98 -4.37 -1.82
CA SER A 35 11.41 -4.43 -2.12
C SER A 35 12.04 -3.03 -2.19
N GLU A 36 11.36 -2.09 -2.85
CA GLU A 36 11.79 -0.69 -2.95
C GLU A 36 11.65 0.03 -1.61
N MET A 37 10.52 -0.16 -0.93
CA MET A 37 10.27 0.44 0.39
C MET A 37 11.29 0.01 1.44
N VAL A 38 11.89 -1.18 1.33
CA VAL A 38 12.87 -1.67 2.32
C VAL A 38 14.32 -1.34 1.91
N ARG A 39 14.59 -0.94 0.66
CA ARG A 39 15.94 -0.47 0.28
C ARG A 39 16.33 0.73 1.12
N ARG A 40 17.56 0.74 1.64
CA ARG A 40 18.06 1.84 2.49
C ARG A 40 18.40 3.08 1.65
N HIS A 41 18.86 2.84 0.42
CA HIS A 41 19.31 3.82 -0.53
C HIS A 41 18.68 3.50 -1.89
N SER A 42 18.17 4.52 -2.57
CA SER A 42 17.75 4.47 -3.96
C SER A 42 18.63 5.40 -4.78
N LEU A 43 18.98 4.97 -6.00
CA LEU A 43 19.65 5.82 -6.97
C LEU A 43 18.58 6.60 -7.73
N GLU A 44 18.70 7.92 -7.77
CA GLU A 44 17.94 8.72 -8.73
C GLU A 44 18.70 8.70 -10.06
N ALA A 45 18.08 8.17 -11.10
CA ALA A 45 18.52 8.47 -12.46
C ALA A 45 18.13 9.92 -12.72
N ALA A 46 19.11 10.83 -12.74
CA ALA A 46 18.88 12.16 -13.27
C ALA A 46 18.37 12.02 -14.71
N ALA A 47 17.17 12.49 -15.01
CA ALA A 47 16.56 12.40 -16.33
C ALA A 47 17.41 13.11 -17.41
N ASP A 48 18.29 14.03 -17.00
CA ASP A 48 19.32 14.66 -17.82
C ASP A 48 20.70 14.28 -17.26
N ALA A 49 21.24 13.14 -17.70
CA ALA A 49 22.56 12.67 -17.29
C ALA A 49 23.66 13.33 -18.14
N THR A 50 24.28 14.40 -17.63
CA THR A 50 25.70 14.66 -17.92
C THR A 50 26.57 13.76 -17.02
N PRO A 51 27.72 13.25 -17.48
CA PRO A 51 28.45 12.16 -16.80
C PRO A 51 29.14 12.55 -15.48
N GLU A 52 28.94 13.78 -14.99
CA GLU A 52 29.90 14.45 -14.12
C GLU A 52 29.34 14.76 -12.72
N THR A 53 28.04 14.55 -12.50
CA THR A 53 27.41 14.73 -11.19
C THR A 53 27.13 13.38 -10.55
N SER A 54 27.77 13.12 -9.41
CA SER A 54 27.56 11.95 -8.57
C SER A 54 26.07 11.70 -8.33
N ALA A 55 25.60 10.50 -8.66
CA ALA A 55 24.20 10.11 -8.49
C ALA A 55 23.72 10.44 -7.07
N ALA A 56 22.70 11.30 -6.95
CA ALA A 56 22.13 11.66 -5.67
C ALA A 56 21.52 10.41 -5.03
N VAL A 57 22.10 9.98 -3.92
CA VAL A 57 21.63 8.81 -3.18
C VAL A 57 20.52 9.25 -2.24
N GLN A 58 19.27 8.93 -2.59
CA GLN A 58 18.15 9.21 -1.71
C GLN A 58 18.09 8.17 -0.60
N LYS A 59 18.04 8.63 0.65
CA LYS A 59 17.88 7.76 1.82
C LYS A 59 16.40 7.47 2.05
N ARG A 60 16.09 6.23 2.41
CA ARG A 60 14.72 5.80 2.76
C ARG A 60 14.13 6.65 3.90
N GLN A 61 12.89 7.11 3.71
CA GLN A 61 12.13 7.87 4.70
C GLN A 61 11.56 7.00 5.85
N ILE A 62 11.27 5.72 5.59
CA ILE A 62 10.75 4.77 6.59
C ILE A 62 11.84 4.38 7.60
N ARG A 63 11.46 4.39 8.89
CA ARG A 63 12.36 4.00 10.00
C ARG A 63 12.79 2.54 9.90
N SER A 64 13.98 2.23 10.43
CA SER A 64 14.55 0.87 10.39
C SER A 64 13.73 -0.21 11.11
N PRO A 65 13.01 0.03 12.21
CA PRO A 65 12.16 -0.99 12.82
C PRO A 65 10.99 -1.36 11.92
N THR A 66 10.29 -0.37 11.36
CA THR A 66 9.16 -0.56 10.45
C THR A 66 9.55 -1.35 9.22
N ALA A 67 10.65 -0.97 8.54
CA ALA A 67 11.09 -1.70 7.36
C ALA A 67 11.49 -3.16 7.66
N ARG A 68 12.08 -3.44 8.83
CA ARG A 68 12.39 -4.81 9.27
C ARG A 68 11.11 -5.59 9.58
N ALA A 69 10.10 -4.94 10.14
CA ALA A 69 8.81 -5.56 10.46
C ALA A 69 7.97 -5.88 9.21
N MET A 70 8.17 -5.18 8.09
CA MET A 70 7.50 -5.47 6.81
C MET A 70 8.00 -6.75 6.14
N LEU A 71 9.30 -7.06 6.22
CA LEU A 71 9.89 -8.26 5.60
C LEU A 71 9.20 -9.59 5.98
N PRO A 72 8.93 -9.88 7.27
CA PRO A 72 8.27 -11.13 7.65
C PRO A 72 6.80 -11.22 7.21
N GLN A 73 6.13 -10.10 6.93
CA GLN A 73 4.72 -10.09 6.51
C GLN A 73 4.51 -10.70 5.12
N ALA A 74 5.55 -10.76 4.28
CA ALA A 74 5.51 -11.43 2.98
C ALA A 74 4.29 -11.04 2.12
N HIS A 75 4.02 -9.73 1.99
CA HIS A 75 2.87 -9.16 1.28
C HIS A 75 2.63 -9.74 -0.11
N TYR A 76 3.70 -9.98 -0.88
CA TYR A 76 3.58 -10.60 -2.21
C TYR A 76 3.01 -12.02 -2.14
N ARG A 77 3.42 -12.82 -1.15
CA ARG A 77 2.87 -14.18 -0.95
C ARG A 77 1.40 -14.13 -0.56
N PHE A 78 1.00 -13.14 0.24
CA PHE A 78 -0.42 -12.91 0.56
C PHE A 78 -1.22 -12.54 -0.69
N LYS A 79 -0.73 -11.59 -1.52
CA LYS A 79 -1.35 -11.21 -2.79
C LYS A 79 -1.61 -12.42 -3.69
N MET A 80 -0.59 -13.26 -3.90
CA MET A 80 -0.72 -14.45 -4.74
C MET A 80 -1.73 -15.45 -4.18
N LEU A 81 -1.74 -15.66 -2.85
CA LEU A 81 -2.71 -16.55 -2.21
C LEU A 81 -4.14 -16.03 -2.33
N LEU A 82 -4.35 -14.73 -2.11
CA LEU A 82 -5.66 -14.09 -2.22
C LEU A 82 -6.17 -14.17 -3.67
N LYS A 83 -5.32 -13.85 -4.65
CA LYS A 83 -5.65 -13.96 -6.07
C LYS A 83 -6.14 -15.36 -6.42
N TYR A 84 -5.38 -16.38 -6.06
CA TYR A 84 -5.74 -17.78 -6.28
C TYR A 84 -7.10 -18.15 -5.67
N LYS A 85 -7.37 -17.73 -4.42
CA LYS A 85 -8.64 -18.07 -3.76
C LYS A 85 -9.82 -17.30 -4.34
N MET A 86 -9.63 -16.03 -4.70
CA MET A 86 -10.67 -15.23 -5.36
C MET A 86 -11.06 -15.86 -6.71
N GLU A 87 -10.07 -16.19 -7.55
CA GLU A 87 -10.30 -16.85 -8.85
C GLU A 87 -11.05 -18.18 -8.68
N ARG A 88 -10.66 -18.99 -7.69
CA ARG A 88 -11.31 -20.27 -7.40
C ARG A 88 -12.77 -20.13 -6.95
N ALA A 89 -13.12 -19.03 -6.28
CA ALA A 89 -14.49 -18.75 -5.85
C ALA A 89 -15.32 -18.01 -6.90
N GLY A 90 -14.74 -17.71 -8.09
CA GLY A 90 -15.39 -16.89 -9.11
C GLY A 90 -15.38 -15.38 -8.80
N GLY A 91 -14.63 -14.96 -7.79
CA GLY A 91 -14.41 -13.55 -7.46
C GLY A 91 -13.26 -12.91 -8.25
N ARG A 92 -13.12 -11.60 -8.12
CA ARG A 92 -12.08 -10.80 -8.81
C ARG A 92 -11.19 -10.08 -7.81
N LEU A 93 -9.87 -10.24 -7.95
CA LEU A 93 -8.88 -9.38 -7.30
C LEU A 93 -8.40 -8.33 -8.29
N VAL A 94 -8.54 -7.04 -7.96
CA VAL A 94 -8.09 -5.92 -8.79
C VAL A 94 -6.88 -5.28 -8.15
N GLU A 95 -5.75 -5.30 -8.84
CA GLU A 95 -4.54 -4.59 -8.40
C GLU A 95 -4.70 -3.09 -8.64
N CYS A 96 -4.46 -2.29 -7.59
CA CYS A 96 -4.65 -0.85 -7.59
C CYS A 96 -3.34 -0.10 -7.42
N GLU A 97 -3.22 1.06 -8.04
CA GLU A 97 -2.13 2.00 -7.82
C GLU A 97 -2.50 2.96 -6.70
N GLU A 98 -1.54 3.21 -5.82
CA GLU A 98 -1.75 3.95 -4.56
C GLU A 98 -1.30 5.41 -4.62
N GLU A 99 -1.11 5.96 -5.82
CA GLU A 99 -0.60 7.32 -5.98
C GLU A 99 -1.52 8.37 -5.33
N TYR A 100 -0.93 9.20 -4.45
CA TYR A 100 -1.57 10.31 -3.73
C TYR A 100 -2.76 9.94 -2.82
N THR A 101 -3.05 8.65 -2.60
CA THR A 101 -4.22 8.19 -1.82
C THR A 101 -4.18 8.63 -0.37
N THR A 102 -2.99 8.72 0.25
CA THR A 102 -2.84 9.18 1.64
C THR A 102 -2.74 10.70 1.79
N LYS A 103 -2.52 11.43 0.68
CA LYS A 103 -2.31 12.89 0.67
C LYS A 103 -3.53 13.68 0.19
N ALA A 104 -4.39 13.09 -0.63
CA ALA A 104 -5.59 13.73 -1.12
C ALA A 104 -6.75 13.62 -0.12
N CYS A 105 -7.57 14.65 0.00
CA CYS A 105 -8.82 14.57 0.76
C CYS A 105 -9.88 13.80 -0.04
N SER A 106 -10.51 12.79 0.58
CA SER A 106 -11.58 12.01 -0.06
C SER A 106 -12.86 12.78 -0.39
N GLY A 107 -13.11 13.91 0.28
CA GLY A 107 -14.28 14.75 0.00
C GLY A 107 -14.00 15.86 -1.02
N SER A 108 -12.90 16.60 -0.84
CA SER A 108 -12.61 17.80 -1.64
C SER A 108 -11.55 17.61 -2.73
N GLY A 109 -10.85 16.48 -2.74
CA GLY A 109 -9.74 16.22 -3.68
C GLY A 109 -8.46 17.01 -3.40
N VAL A 110 -8.46 17.92 -2.41
CA VAL A 110 -7.30 18.76 -2.11
C VAL A 110 -6.13 17.93 -1.58
N ILE A 111 -4.95 18.13 -2.17
CA ILE A 111 -3.71 17.46 -1.77
C ILE A 111 -3.06 18.23 -0.62
N ASN A 112 -2.81 17.55 0.49
CA ASN A 112 -2.04 18.08 1.60
C ASN A 112 -0.61 17.55 1.54
N ASN A 113 0.34 18.42 1.22
CA ASN A 113 1.76 18.05 1.11
C ASN A 113 2.46 17.93 2.48
N ASN A 114 1.86 18.45 3.56
CA ASN A 114 2.50 18.60 4.88
C ASN A 114 2.05 17.56 5.93
N LEU A 115 1.51 16.42 5.50
CA LEU A 115 0.94 15.38 6.39
C LEU A 115 1.96 14.64 7.27
N GLY A 116 3.21 14.50 6.82
CA GLY A 116 4.24 13.69 7.50
C GLY A 116 3.73 12.30 7.89
N GLY A 117 4.02 11.86 9.12
CA GLY A 117 3.58 10.58 9.70
C GLY A 117 2.32 10.64 10.58
N SER A 118 1.51 11.69 10.51
CA SER A 118 0.29 11.85 11.34
C SER A 118 -0.81 10.84 11.01
N GLU A 119 -1.27 10.04 11.96
CA GLU A 119 -2.38 9.08 11.78
C GLU A 119 -3.72 9.75 11.43
N VAL A 120 -3.87 11.04 11.78
CA VAL A 120 -5.07 11.82 11.47
C VAL A 120 -4.84 12.70 10.25
N PHE A 121 -5.75 12.64 9.28
CA PHE A 121 -5.84 13.55 8.15
C PHE A 121 -6.76 14.72 8.50
N ARG A 122 -6.26 15.95 8.38
CA ARG A 122 -7.06 17.18 8.50
C ARG A 122 -7.03 17.93 7.18
N CYS A 123 -8.19 18.15 6.59
CA CYS A 123 -8.30 18.96 5.38
C CYS A 123 -8.34 20.45 5.74
N GLY A 124 -7.48 21.27 5.13
CA GLY A 124 -7.56 22.73 5.26
C GLY A 124 -8.73 23.37 4.50
N SER A 125 -9.28 22.68 3.49
CA SER A 125 -10.35 23.22 2.64
C SER A 125 -11.76 22.84 3.15
N CYS A 126 -12.06 21.55 3.32
CA CYS A 126 -13.38 21.11 3.78
C CYS A 126 -13.46 20.89 5.29
N GLN A 127 -12.39 21.20 6.05
CA GLN A 127 -12.29 21.02 7.51
C GLN A 127 -12.56 19.58 8.01
N ALA A 128 -12.67 18.63 7.09
CA ALA A 128 -12.94 17.24 7.44
C ALA A 128 -11.75 16.60 8.15
N VAL A 129 -12.07 15.80 9.17
CA VAL A 129 -11.10 15.06 9.99
C VAL A 129 -11.41 13.59 9.84
N PHE A 130 -10.44 12.84 9.34
CA PHE A 130 -10.54 11.40 9.15
C PHE A 130 -9.30 10.71 9.67
N ASP A 131 -9.45 9.44 10.02
CA ASP A 131 -8.30 8.53 10.08
C ASP A 131 -7.65 8.44 8.69
N ARG A 132 -6.31 8.45 8.64
CA ARG A 132 -5.55 8.47 7.38
C ARG A 132 -5.84 7.25 6.53
N ASP A 133 -5.95 6.08 7.14
CA ASP A 133 -6.16 4.82 6.41
C ASP A 133 -7.58 4.79 5.84
N VAL A 134 -8.57 5.26 6.60
CA VAL A 134 -9.95 5.41 6.11
C VAL A 134 -10.02 6.36 4.91
N ASN A 135 -9.32 7.49 4.97
CA ASN A 135 -9.26 8.43 3.86
C ASN A 135 -8.56 7.83 2.63
N ALA A 136 -7.49 7.05 2.83
CA ALA A 136 -6.80 6.35 1.75
C ALA A 136 -7.69 5.30 1.07
N VAL A 137 -8.41 4.50 1.85
CA VAL A 137 -9.36 3.49 1.32
C VAL A 137 -10.45 4.16 0.48
N ARG A 138 -11.02 5.28 0.94
CA ARG A 138 -12.02 6.04 0.16
C ARG A 138 -11.46 6.57 -1.16
N ASN A 139 -10.24 7.10 -1.15
CA ASN A 139 -9.59 7.58 -2.37
C ASN A 139 -9.34 6.45 -3.38
N ILE A 140 -8.87 5.29 -2.90
CA ILE A 140 -8.73 4.10 -3.74
C ILE A 140 -10.10 3.70 -4.31
N PHE A 141 -11.13 3.64 -3.46
CA PHE A 141 -12.46 3.30 -3.91
C PHE A 141 -12.98 4.27 -4.99
N HIS A 142 -12.84 5.58 -4.80
CA HIS A 142 -13.25 6.57 -5.81
C HIS A 142 -12.49 6.41 -7.14
N LYS A 143 -11.18 6.13 -7.11
CA LYS A 143 -10.37 5.92 -8.32
C LYS A 143 -10.79 4.67 -9.09
N TYR A 144 -11.18 3.60 -8.39
CA TYR A 144 -11.47 2.29 -8.98
C TYR A 144 -12.96 1.97 -9.10
N MET A 145 -13.85 2.88 -8.68
CA MET A 145 -15.31 2.66 -8.69
C MET A 145 -15.84 2.26 -10.07
N GLY A 146 -15.32 2.86 -11.14
CA GLY A 146 -15.72 2.55 -12.52
C GLY A 146 -15.28 1.16 -13.02
N LEU A 147 -14.35 0.49 -12.33
CA LEU A 147 -13.87 -0.86 -12.67
C LEU A 147 -14.63 -1.97 -11.92
N LEU A 148 -15.47 -1.59 -10.95
CA LEU A 148 -16.26 -2.52 -10.12
C LEU A 148 -17.66 -2.78 -10.69
N LEU A 149 -18.10 -1.98 -11.67
CA LEU A 149 -19.35 -2.12 -12.42
C LEU A 149 -19.16 -3.00 -13.66
#